data_AF-R7TVA6-F1
#
_entry.id   AF-R7TVA6-F1
#
_cell.length_a   1.000
_cell.length_b   1.000
_cell.length_c   1.000
_cell.angle_alpha   90.00
_cell.angle_beta   90.00
_cell.angle_gamma   90.00
#
_symmetry.space_group_name_H-M   'P 1'
#
loop_
_entity.id
_entity.type
_entity.pdbx_description
1 polymer ?
#
loop_
_entity_poly.entity_id
_entity_poly.type
_entity_poly.pdbx_seq_one_letter_code
_entity_poly.pdbx_strand_id
1 'polypeptide(L)' 'MSAIHELQPHALWQHFSAICDIPHPSFHEEQIREHLIGFAKEHNLEWQSDAVGNVI' A
#
# COMPACT_ATOMS: atom_id res chain seq x y z
N MET A 1 -19.48 3.00 11.95
CA MET A 1 -18.09 3.50 12.02
C MET A 1 -17.95 4.48 10.88
N SER A 2 -17.58 5.74 11.15
CA SER A 2 -17.28 6.68 10.06
C SER A 2 -16.22 6.05 9.17
N ALA A 3 -16.47 6.00 7.87
CA ALA A 3 -15.58 5.32 6.97
C ALA A 3 -14.33 6.19 6.79
N ILE A 4 -13.18 5.72 7.26
CA ILE A 4 -11.94 6.53 7.30
C ILE A 4 -11.56 7.07 5.92
N HIS A 5 -12.00 6.42 4.83
CA HIS A 5 -11.79 6.85 3.44
C HIS A 5 -12.54 8.13 3.04
N GLU A 6 -13.50 8.61 3.83
CA GLU A 6 -14.25 9.86 3.58
C GLU A 6 -13.54 11.10 4.18
N LEU A 7 -12.43 10.89 4.88
CA LEU A 7 -11.66 11.98 5.47
C LEU A 7 -10.88 12.76 4.38
N GLN A 8 -10.64 14.04 4.66
CA GLN A 8 -9.84 14.90 3.77
C GLN A 8 -8.36 14.86 4.19
N PRO A 9 -7.42 14.79 3.24
CA PRO A 9 -7.62 14.70 1.79
C PRO A 9 -8.00 13.28 1.34
N HIS A 10 -9.06 13.15 0.54
CA HIS A 10 -9.65 11.85 0.16
C HIS A 10 -8.63 10.84 -0.40
N ALA A 11 -7.73 11.28 -1.29
CA ALA A 11 -6.75 10.38 -1.90
C ALA A 11 -5.87 9.68 -0.85
N LEU A 12 -5.38 10.42 0.15
CA LEU A 12 -4.55 9.87 1.22
C LEU A 12 -5.33 8.82 2.03
N TRP A 13 -6.57 9.14 2.39
CA TRP A 13 -7.37 8.29 3.25
C TRP A 13 -7.93 7.05 2.54
N GLN A 14 -8.13 7.13 1.22
CA GLN A 14 -8.42 5.95 0.39
C GLN A 14 -7.23 4.98 0.38
N HIS A 15 -6.01 5.48 0.13
CA HIS A 15 -4.81 4.64 0.19
C HIS A 15 -4.57 4.08 1.59
N PHE A 16 -4.71 4.92 2.62
CA PHE A 16 -4.54 4.47 4.00
C PHE A 16 -5.54 3.37 4.39
N SER A 17 -6.81 3.52 4.02
CA SER A 17 -7.82 2.49 4.25
C SER A 17 -7.45 1.17 3.54
N ALA A 18 -7.04 1.23 2.27
CA ALA A 18 -6.63 0.05 1.52
C ALA A 18 -5.42 -0.66 2.15
N ILE A 19 -4.47 0.09 2.69
CA ILE A 19 -3.30 -0.46 3.41
C ILE A 19 -3.73 -1.11 4.73
N CYS A 20 -4.66 -0.52 5.47
CA CYS A 20 -5.18 -1.08 6.72
C CYS A 20 -5.95 -2.39 6.52
N ASP A 21 -6.59 -2.58 5.37
CA ASP A 21 -7.31 -3.81 5.04
C ASP A 21 -6.35 -4.99 4.76
N ILE A 22 -5.07 -4.72 4.50
CA ILE A 22 -4.02 -5.72 4.29
C ILE A 22 -3.31 -5.97 5.62
N PRO A 23 -3.37 -7.18 6.20
CA PRO A 23 -2.59 -7.50 7.39
C PRO A 23 -1.08 -7.42 7.09
N HIS A 24 -0.39 -6.47 7.71
CA HIS A 24 1.04 -6.21 7.49
C HIS A 24 1.85 -6.20 8.81
N PRO A 25 1.76 -7.24 9.66
CA PRO A 25 2.62 -7.33 10.83
C PRO A 25 4.09 -7.52 10.42
N SER A 26 5.01 -7.17 11.30
CA SER A 26 6.45 -7.39 11.08
C SER A 26 6.72 -8.84 10.67
N PHE A 27 7.62 -9.04 9.70
CA PHE A 27 7.95 -10.32 9.06
C PHE A 27 6.89 -10.92 8.12
N HIS A 28 5.75 -10.25 7.92
CA HIS A 28 4.72 -10.65 6.96
C HIS A 28 4.39 -9.52 5.98
N GLU A 29 5.40 -8.77 5.52
CA GLU A 29 5.20 -7.64 4.61
C GLU A 29 5.01 -8.05 3.13
N GLU A 30 4.93 -9.34 2.81
CA GLU A 30 4.82 -9.84 1.42
C GLU A 30 3.55 -9.33 0.72
N GLN A 31 2.40 -9.38 1.39
CA GLN A 31 1.12 -8.96 0.80
C GLN A 31 1.07 -7.46 0.54
N ILE A 32 1.56 -6.65 1.49
CA ILE A 32 1.59 -5.20 1.33
C ILE A 32 2.61 -4.79 0.26
N ARG A 33 3.73 -5.52 0.14
CA ARG A 33 4.71 -5.31 -0.94
C ARG A 33 4.08 -5.54 -2.31
N GLU A 34 3.37 -6.65 -2.49
CA GLU A 34 2.68 -6.95 -3.75
C GLU A 34 1.63 -5.89 -4.09
N HIS A 35 0.89 -5.39 -3.09
CA HIS A 35 -0.07 -4.31 -3.27
C HIS A 35 0.62 -3.02 -3.77
N LEU A 36 1.74 -2.61 -3.16
CA LEU A 36 2.48 -1.41 -3.57
C LEU A 36 3.10 -1.56 -4.97
N ILE A 37 3.62 -2.75 -5.30
CA ILE A 37 4.13 -3.04 -6.65
C ILE A 37 3.00 -3.02 -7.68
N GLY A 38 1.82 -3.55 -7.34
CA GLY A 38 0.63 -3.49 -8.17
C GLY A 38 0.21 -2.05 -8.45
N PHE A 39 0.13 -1.23 -7.39
CA PHE A 39 -0.12 0.21 -7.50
C PHE A 39 0.89 0.90 -8.43
N ALA A 40 2.19 0.65 -8.26
CA ALA A 40 3.20 1.22 -9.14
C ALA A 40 3.01 0.80 -10.61
N LYS A 41 2.70 -0.47 -10.89
CA LYS A 41 2.44 -0.97 -12.25
C LYS A 41 1.21 -0.33 -12.88
N GLU A 42 0.11 -0.21 -12.14
CA GLU A 42 -1.13 0.41 -12.62
C GLU A 42 -0.94 1.89 -12.96
N HIS A 43 -0.10 2.58 -12.18
CA HIS A 43 0.22 3.99 -12.37
C HIS A 43 1.43 4.22 -13.30
N ASN A 44 2.00 3.17 -13.91
CA ASN A 44 3.23 3.22 -14.71
C ASN A 44 4.41 3.93 -14.01
N LEU A 45 4.53 3.70 -12.70
CA LEU A 45 5.64 4.17 -11.89
C LEU A 45 6.80 3.17 -11.96
N GLU A 46 8.02 3.69 -11.99
CA GLU A 46 9.20 2.87 -11.78
C GLU A 46 9.17 2.33 -10.35
N TRP A 47 9.40 1.02 -10.20
CA TRP A 47 9.48 0.37 -8.90
C TRP A 47 10.64 -0.62 -8.89
N GLN A 48 11.28 -0.77 -7.74
CA GLN A 48 12.31 -1.77 -7.49
C GLN A 48 12.06 -2.45 -6.15
N SER A 49 12.29 -3.76 -6.09
CA SER A 49 12.30 -4.51 -4.84
C SER A 49 13.73 -4.98 -4.57
N ASP A 50 14.28 -4.68 -3.39
CA ASP A 50 15.59 -5.18 -3.02
C ASP A 50 15.54 -6.64 -2.51
N ALA A 51 16.71 -7.24 -2.28
CA ALA A 51 16.82 -8.63 -1.82
C ALA A 51 16.31 -8.85 -0.38
N VAL A 52 16.17 -7.78 0.39
CA VAL A 52 15.69 -7.81 1.79
C VAL A 52 14.19 -7.54 1.84
N GLY A 53 13.62 -7.01 0.75
CA GLY A 53 12.20 -6.81 0.57
C GLY A 53 11.70 -5.37 0.72
N ASN A 54 12.58 -4.37 0.64
CA ASN A 54 12.15 -2.98 0.56
C ASN A 54 11.64 -2.65 -0.85
N VAL A 55 10.60 -1.80 -0.94
CA VAL A 55 10.07 -1.26 -2.20
C VAL A 55 10.55 0.17 -2.36
N ILE A 56 11.10 0.49 -3.54
CA ILE A 56 11.60 1.81 -3.93
C ILE A 56 10.87 2.26 -5.19
#